data_AF-A0A6J4S3B8-F1
#
_entry.id   AF-A0A6J4S3B8-F1
#
_cell.length_a   1.000
_cell.length_b   1.000
_cell.length_c   1.000
_cell.angle_alpha   90.00
_cell.angle_beta   90.00
_cell.angle_gamma   90.00
#
_symmetry.space_group_name_H-M   'P 1'
#
loop_
_entity.id
_entity.type
_entity.pdbx_description
1 polymer ?
#
loop_
_entity_poly.entity_id
_entity_poly.type
_entity_poly.pdbx_seq_one_letter_code
_entity_poly.pdbx_strand_id
1 'polypeptide(L)'
;MIFYCASILFAANFALGVLVQFRIVDTKPFRWLHHALFFAVYVSAALAVAAGFWQGAPFRWALLPVLALFFFLPRVRAGTPGHAALAGTAMVFYAAGLALTL
;
A
#
# COMPACT_ATOMS: atom_id res chain seq x y z
N MET A 1 -8.80 -12.32 -7.39
CA MET A 1 -9.67 -11.30 -6.74
C MET A 1 -8.96 -10.55 -5.60
N ILE A 2 -8.42 -11.23 -4.58
CA ILE A 2 -7.80 -10.56 -3.42
C ILE A 2 -6.67 -9.57 -3.78
N PHE A 3 -5.85 -9.88 -4.79
CA PHE A 3 -4.82 -8.97 -5.29
C PHE A 3 -5.41 -7.64 -5.79
N TYR A 4 -6.45 -7.68 -6.61
CA TYR A 4 -7.11 -6.46 -7.09
C TYR A 4 -7.75 -5.65 -5.96
N CYS A 5 -8.34 -6.31 -4.96
CA CYS A 5 -8.85 -5.62 -3.77
C CYS A 5 -7.71 -4.90 -3.01
N ALA A 6 -6.57 -5.57 -2.81
CA ALA A 6 -5.40 -4.98 -2.19
C ALA A 6 -4.86 -3.79 -3.00
N SER A 7 -4.82 -3.89 -4.33
CA SER A 7 -4.39 -2.82 -5.23
C SER A 7 -5.33 -1.59 -5.17
N ILE A 8 -6.65 -1.80 -5.13
CA ILE A 8 -7.64 -0.72 -5.02
C ILE A 8 -7.52 -0.02 -3.66
N LEU A 9 -7.44 -0.79 -2.57
CA LEU A 9 -7.26 -0.22 -1.23
C LEU A 9 -5.95 0.57 -1.14
N PHE A 10 -4.86 0.02 -1.67
CA PHE A 10 -3.56 0.71 -1.70
C PHE A 10 -3.65 1.99 -2.52
N ALA A 11 -4.24 1.96 -3.71
CA ALA A 11 -4.40 3.13 -4.57
C ALA A 11 -5.23 4.23 -3.87
N ALA A 12 -6.33 3.88 -3.21
CA ALA A 12 -7.13 4.82 -2.43
C ALA A 12 -6.33 5.45 -1.27
N ASN A 13 -5.58 4.63 -0.52
CA ASN A 13 -4.73 5.11 0.57
C ASN A 13 -3.57 5.98 0.08
N PHE A 14 -2.94 5.59 -1.03
CA PHE A 14 -1.87 6.36 -1.65
C PHE A 14 -2.37 7.71 -2.16
N ALA A 15 -3.53 7.73 -2.84
CA ALA A 15 -4.16 8.97 -3.28
C ALA A 15 -4.49 9.89 -2.10
N LEU A 16 -5.05 9.36 -1.01
CA LEU A 16 -5.26 10.13 0.22
C LEU A 16 -3.93 10.68 0.77
N GLY A 17 -2.86 9.89 0.77
CA GLY A 17 -1.52 10.31 1.17
C GLY A 17 -0.98 11.46 0.33
N VAL A 18 -1.16 11.40 -1.00
CA VAL A 18 -0.80 12.48 -1.93
C VAL A 18 -1.61 13.75 -1.62
N LEU A 19 -2.93 13.65 -1.48
CA LEU A 19 -3.78 14.79 -1.16
C LEU A 19 -3.38 15.45 0.16
N VAL A 20 -3.01 14.67 1.17
CA VAL A 20 -2.49 15.16 2.45
C VAL A 20 -1.12 15.83 2.29
N GLN A 21 -0.21 15.22 1.52
CA GLN A 21 1.14 15.75 1.26
C GLN A 21 1.08 17.13 0.61
N PHE A 22 0.16 17.32 -0.34
CA PHE A 22 -0.08 18.59 -1.04
C PHE A 22 -1.05 19.53 -0.29
N ARG A 23 -1.46 19.19 0.93
CA ARG A 23 -2.39 19.97 1.78
C ARG A 23 -3.75 20.25 1.13
N ILE A 24 -4.18 19.40 0.20
CA ILE A 24 -5.52 19.44 -0.39
C ILE A 24 -6.56 18.88 0.59
N VAL A 25 -6.17 17.88 1.40
CA VAL A 25 -7.02 17.27 2.43
C VAL A 25 -6.31 17.32 3.78
N ASP A 26 -7.00 17.79 4.82
CA ASP A 26 -6.54 17.67 6.21
C ASP A 26 -7.20 16.47 6.89
N THR A 27 -6.41 15.46 7.23
CA THR A 27 -6.87 14.25 7.93
C THR A 27 -6.81 14.38 9.45
N LYS A 28 -6.35 15.51 10.02
CA LYS A 28 -6.24 15.70 11.48
C LYS A 28 -7.52 15.34 12.26
N PRO A 29 -8.74 15.70 11.80
CA PRO A 29 -9.96 15.36 12.53
C PRO A 29 -10.31 13.86 12.46
N PHE A 30 -9.78 13.12 11.48
CA PHE A 30 -10.13 11.73 11.18
C PHE A 30 -8.89 10.86 10.95
N ARG A 31 -7.81 11.09 11.72
CA ARG A 31 -6.56 10.31 11.63
C ARG A 31 -6.79 8.82 11.83
N TRP A 32 -7.77 8.46 12.66
CA TRP A 32 -8.19 7.07 12.87
C TRP A 32 -8.60 6.39 11.56
N LEU A 33 -9.29 7.10 10.65
CA LEU A 33 -9.75 6.56 9.38
C LEU A 33 -8.57 6.29 8.45
N HIS A 34 -7.59 7.20 8.41
CA HIS A 34 -6.36 6.98 7.66
C HIS A 34 -5.58 5.77 8.19
N HIS A 35 -5.49 5.60 9.51
CA HIS A 35 -4.85 4.42 10.11
C HIS A 35 -5.63 3.12 9.88
N ALA A 36 -6.97 3.15 9.97
CA ALA A 36 -7.81 2.01 9.66
C ALA A 36 -7.68 1.59 8.19
N LEU A 37 -7.66 2.56 7.28
CA LEU A 37 -7.43 2.32 5.86
C LEU A 37 -6.04 1.72 5.61
N PHE A 38 -4.99 2.26 6.24
CA PHE A 38 -3.65 1.69 6.16
C PHE A 38 -3.61 0.24 6.68
N PHE A 39 -4.30 -0.06 7.77
CA PHE A 39 -4.38 -1.43 8.29
C PHE A 39 -5.09 -2.37 7.32
N ALA A 40 -6.19 -1.92 6.70
CA ALA A 40 -6.88 -2.68 5.65
C ALA A 40 -5.97 -2.94 4.44
N VAL A 41 -5.17 -1.95 4.04
CA VAL A 41 -4.14 -2.09 2.99
C VAL A 41 -3.09 -3.13 3.39
N TYR A 42 -2.57 -3.06 4.62
CA TYR A 42 -1.57 -4.02 5.09
C TYR A 42 -2.13 -5.44 5.09
N VAL A 43 -3.28 -5.66 5.72
CA VAL A 43 -3.89 -6.98 5.84
C VAL A 43 -4.23 -7.55 4.46
N SER A 44 -4.83 -6.75 3.58
CA SER A 44 -5.14 -7.20 2.21
C SER A 44 -3.88 -7.50 1.40
N ALA A 45 -2.78 -6.75 1.56
CA ALA A 45 -1.49 -7.07 0.96
C ALA A 45 -0.93 -8.41 1.47
N ALA A 46 -0.98 -8.65 2.78
CA ALA A 46 -0.52 -9.90 3.38
C ALA A 46 -1.34 -11.11 2.89
N LEU A 47 -2.66 -10.96 2.84
CA LEU A 47 -3.56 -11.98 2.28
C LEU A 47 -3.31 -12.20 0.79
N ALA A 48 -3.05 -11.14 0.03
CA ALA A 48 -2.72 -11.25 -1.39
C ALA A 48 -1.39 -11.99 -1.59
N VAL A 49 -0.34 -11.68 -0.83
CA VAL A 49 0.93 -12.41 -0.85
C VAL A 49 0.69 -13.90 -0.56
N ALA A 50 -0.01 -14.22 0.53
CA ALA A 50 -0.30 -15.60 0.90
C ALA A 50 -1.08 -16.35 -0.19
N ALA A 51 -2.14 -15.73 -0.73
CA ALA A 51 -2.91 -16.29 -1.83
C ALA A 51 -2.07 -16.45 -3.10
N GLY A 52 -1.18 -15.50 -3.39
CA GLY A 52 -0.29 -15.54 -4.54
C GLY A 52 0.71 -16.69 -4.46
N PHE A 53 1.26 -16.96 -3.28
CA PHE A 53 2.10 -18.15 -3.07
C PHE A 53 1.30 -19.45 -3.16
N TRP A 54 0.11 -19.50 -2.56
CA TRP A 54 -0.78 -20.67 -2.61
C TRP A 54 -1.20 -21.04 -4.04
N GLN A 55 -1.50 -20.05 -4.87
CA GLN A 55 -2.00 -20.24 -6.23
C GLN A 55 -0.90 -20.27 -7.29
N GLY A 56 0.35 -20.01 -6.89
CA GLY A 56 1.45 -19.88 -7.82
C GLY A 56 1.41 -18.62 -8.70
N ALA A 57 0.71 -17.57 -8.27
CA ALA A 57 0.40 -16.42 -9.09
C ALA A 57 1.64 -15.55 -9.45
N PRO A 58 1.66 -14.91 -10.63
CA PRO A 58 2.80 -14.10 -11.08
C PRO A 58 3.18 -12.95 -10.12
N PHE A 59 2.19 -12.25 -9.55
CA PHE A 59 2.41 -11.09 -8.69
C PHE A 59 3.07 -11.42 -7.33
N ARG A 60 3.15 -12.70 -6.92
CA ARG A 60 3.56 -13.11 -5.56
C ARG A 60 4.91 -12.52 -5.13
N TRP A 61 5.88 -12.50 -6.05
CA TRP A 61 7.24 -12.02 -5.79
C TRP A 61 7.31 -10.49 -5.80
N ALA A 62 6.56 -9.84 -6.68
CA ALA A 62 6.48 -8.39 -6.73
C ALA A 62 5.85 -7.81 -5.45
N LEU A 63 4.87 -8.51 -4.86
CA LEU A 63 4.16 -8.01 -3.69
C LEU A 63 4.88 -8.30 -2.36
N LEU A 64 5.81 -9.25 -2.33
CA LEU A 64 6.50 -9.64 -1.10
C LEU A 64 7.28 -8.47 -0.44
N PRO A 65 8.06 -7.64 -1.15
CA PRO A 65 8.76 -6.50 -0.56
C PRO A 65 7.83 -5.43 0.04
N VAL A 66 6.59 -5.34 -0.45
CA VAL A 66 5.60 -4.38 0.06
C VAL A 66 5.32 -4.60 1.55
N LEU A 67 5.32 -5.85 2.02
CA LEU A 67 5.12 -6.15 3.44
C LEU A 67 6.21 -5.54 4.31
N ALA A 68 7.46 -5.59 3.86
CA ALA A 68 8.58 -4.95 4.55
C ALA A 68 8.44 -3.42 4.53
N LEU A 69 8.10 -2.83 3.39
CA LEU A 69 7.87 -1.38 3.28
C LEU A 69 6.77 -0.90 4.23
N PHE A 70 5.65 -1.63 4.30
CA PHE A 70 4.55 -1.32 5.21
C PHE A 70 4.91 -1.54 6.67
N PHE A 71 5.79 -2.49 6.99
CA PHE A 71 6.31 -2.63 8.35
C PHE A 71 7.13 -1.39 8.76
N PHE A 72 7.94 -0.84 7.86
CA PHE A 72 8.75 0.35 8.15
C PHE A 72 7.98 1.67 8.06
N LEU A 73 6.90 1.76 7.28
CA LEU A 73 6.16 2.99 7.03
C LEU A 73 5.73 3.75 8.31
N PRO A 74 5.19 3.09 9.37
CA PRO A 74 4.78 3.77 10.60
C PRO A 74 5.94 4.34 11.41
N ARG A 75 7.18 3.86 11.16
CA ARG A 75 8.39 4.33 11.84
C ARG A 75 8.93 5.61 11.21
N VAL A 76 8.46 5.98 10.02
CA VAL A 76 8.85 7.21 9.33
C VAL A 76 7.73 8.24 9.46
N ARG A 77 8.08 9.44 9.93
CA ARG A 77 7.13 10.54 10.14
C ARG A 77 6.32 10.81 8.87
N ALA A 78 5.00 10.73 8.97
CA ALA A 78 4.08 11.09 7.89
C ALA A 78 4.31 12.54 7.43
N GLY A 79 4.14 12.79 6.13
CA GLY A 79 4.35 14.11 5.52
C GLY A 79 5.80 14.39 5.08
N THR A 80 6.75 13.50 5.39
CA THR A 80 8.17 13.69 5.04
C THR A 80 8.54 13.02 3.70
N PRO A 81 9.63 13.47 3.04
CA PRO A 81 10.13 12.81 1.83
C PRO A 81 10.42 11.31 2.02
N GLY A 82 10.90 10.90 3.20
CA GLY A 82 11.15 9.49 3.49
C GLY A 82 9.86 8.65 3.53
N HIS A 83 8.78 9.20 4.08
CA HIS A 83 7.47 8.52 4.08
C HIS A 83 6.91 8.42 2.66
N ALA A 84 7.02 9.50 1.88
CA ALA A 84 6.62 9.52 0.47
C ALA A 84 7.43 8.52 -0.37
N ALA A 85 8.75 8.42 -0.12
CA ALA A 85 9.61 7.45 -0.80
C ALA A 85 9.16 6.01 -0.53
N LEU A 86 8.94 5.62 0.73
CA LEU A 86 8.46 4.27 1.06
C LEU A 86 7.11 3.94 0.40
N ALA A 87 6.15 4.87 0.45
CA ALA A 87 4.85 4.70 -0.20
C ALA A 87 4.98 4.63 -1.73
N GLY A 88 5.85 5.45 -2.32
CA GLY A 88 6.15 5.44 -3.75
C GLY A 88 6.82 4.15 -4.21
N THR A 89 7.76 3.61 -3.43
CA THR A 89 8.37 2.30 -3.70
C THR A 89 7.31 1.19 -3.65
N ALA A 90 6.39 1.22 -2.69
CA ALA A 90 5.28 0.27 -2.65
C ALA A 90 4.40 0.38 -3.91
N MET A 91 4.15 1.59 -4.42
CA MET A 91 3.40 1.81 -5.67
C MET A 91 4.07 1.14 -6.87
N VAL A 92 5.40 1.23 -7.00
CA VAL A 92 6.15 0.55 -8.06
C VAL A 92 5.96 -0.97 -8.00
N PHE A 93 6.00 -1.55 -6.80
CA PHE A 93 5.77 -2.99 -6.62
C PHE A 93 4.33 -3.42 -6.95
N TYR A 94 3.32 -2.64 -6.55
CA TYR A 94 1.93 -2.89 -6.95
C TYR A 94 1.75 -2.82 -8.48
N ALA A 95 2.34 -1.80 -9.12
CA ALA A 95 2.30 -1.65 -10.57
C ALA A 95 2.99 -2.81 -11.29
N ALA A 96 4.15 -3.26 -10.80
CA ALA A 96 4.83 -4.44 -11.32
C ALA A 96 3.98 -5.71 -11.15
N GLY A 97 3.35 -5.90 -9.99
CA GLY A 97 2.43 -7.02 -9.77
C GLY A 97 1.24 -7.02 -10.73
N LEU A 98 0.69 -5.84 -11.04
CA LEU A 98 -0.39 -5.70 -12.03
C LEU A 98 0.12 -6.05 -13.43
N ALA A 99 1.26 -5.50 -13.85
CA ALA A 99 1.85 -5.78 -15.17
C ALA A 99 2.18 -7.26 -15.38
N LEU A 100 2.55 -8.00 -14.32
CA LEU A 100 2.81 -9.44 -14.38
C LEU A 100 1.54 -10.31 -14.42
N THR A 101 0.37 -9.74 -14.12
CA THR A 101 -0.91 -10.46 -13.97
C THR A 101 -1.91 -10.10 -15.07
N LEU A 102 -1.60 -9.12 -15.91
CA LEU A 102 -2.32 -8.82 -17.15
C LEU A 102 -1.84 -9.76 -18.26
#